data_AF-A0A1C5YMP9-F1
#
_entry.id   AF-A0A1C5YMP9-F1
#
_cell.length_a   1.000
_cell.length_b   1.000
_cell.length_c   1.000
_cell.angle_alpha   90.00
_cell.angle_beta   90.00
_cell.angle_gamma   90.00
#
_symmetry.space_group_name_H-M   'P 1'
#
loop_
_entity.id
_entity.type
_entity.pdbx_description
1 polymer ?
#
loop_
_entity_poly.entity_id
_entity_poly.type
_entity_poly.pdbx_seq_one_letter_code
_entity_poly.pdbx_strand_id
1 'polypeptide(L)'
;MPDDITVHLRPKTRYTRLGLLVTDQHCNSTYSGHLRIGLFNATEYPIHIYPGYTIAQLVFEELEEVPSSEKLYKNREDVHYQNENGAFRGAKFDDKFLDSIWDEMLN
;
A
#
# COMPACT_ATOMS: atom_id res chain seq x y z
N MET A 1 -2.92 0.98 13.19
CA MET A 1 -4.37 0.74 13.05
C MET A 1 -4.87 -0.04 14.27
N PRO A 2 -6.13 0.14 14.71
CA PRO A 2 -6.77 -0.75 15.68
C PRO A 2 -6.88 -2.20 15.18
N ASP A 3 -7.28 -3.11 16.06
CA ASP A 3 -7.36 -4.55 15.79
C ASP A 3 -8.63 -4.90 14.97
N ASP A 4 -9.66 -4.07 15.01
CA ASP A 4 -11.00 -4.22 14.41
C ASP A 4 -11.26 -3.32 13.20
N ILE A 5 -10.26 -2.55 12.74
CA ILE A 5 -10.40 -1.67 11.58
C ILE A 5 -9.45 -2.10 10.48
N THR A 6 -9.99 -2.27 9.27
CA THR A 6 -9.19 -2.37 8.05
C THR A 6 -9.28 -1.07 7.25
N VAL A 7 -8.25 -0.78 6.45
CA VAL A 7 -8.18 0.45 5.67
C VAL A 7 -7.90 0.15 4.22
N HIS A 8 -8.60 0.86 3.34
CA HIS A 8 -8.34 0.82 1.91
C HIS A 8 -7.87 2.19 1.43
N LEU A 9 -6.72 2.22 0.76
CA LEU A 9 -6.33 3.36 -0.05
C LEU A 9 -7.15 3.33 -1.33
N ARG A 10 -7.87 4.42 -1.62
CA ARG A 10 -8.68 4.59 -2.82
C ARG A 10 -8.23 5.81 -3.62
N PRO A 11 -8.19 5.72 -4.96
CA PRO A 11 -8.00 6.86 -5.84
C PRO A 11 -9.16 7.86 -5.71
N LYS A 12 -8.89 9.14 -6.01
CA LYS A 12 -9.96 10.13 -6.16
C LYS A 12 -10.28 10.28 -7.64
N THR A 13 -11.55 10.18 -7.99
CA THR A 13 -12.06 10.23 -9.38
C THR A 13 -11.49 11.40 -10.19
N ARG A 14 -11.27 12.56 -9.56
CA ARG A 14 -10.68 13.74 -10.23
C ARG A 14 -9.28 13.49 -10.79
N TYR A 15 -8.45 12.71 -10.12
CA TYR A 15 -7.08 12.41 -10.56
C TYR A 15 -7.06 11.25 -11.56
N THR A 16 -7.94 10.27 -11.36
CA THR A 16 -8.18 9.24 -12.38
C THR A 16 -8.59 9.87 -13.72
N ARG A 17 -9.48 10.86 -13.70
CA ARG A 17 -9.89 11.63 -14.89
C ARG A 17 -8.80 12.52 -15.46
N LEU A 18 -7.81 12.92 -14.66
CA LEU A 18 -6.60 13.61 -15.13
C LEU A 18 -5.63 12.63 -15.83
N GLY A 19 -5.77 11.32 -15.60
CA GLY A 19 -4.80 10.31 -16.03
C GLY A 19 -3.68 10.06 -15.02
N LEU A 20 -3.77 10.64 -13.81
CA LEU A 20 -2.92 10.26 -12.68
C LEU A 20 -3.58 9.10 -11.94
N LEU A 21 -3.10 7.89 -12.21
CA LEU A 21 -3.61 6.66 -11.61
C LEU A 21 -2.87 6.40 -10.29
N VAL A 22 -3.63 6.13 -9.24
CA VAL A 22 -3.13 5.64 -7.96
C VAL A 22 -3.56 4.18 -7.84
N THR A 23 -2.70 3.31 -7.32
CA THR A 23 -3.10 1.91 -7.08
C THR A 23 -3.93 1.80 -5.81
N ASP A 24 -5.01 1.02 -5.89
CA ASP A 24 -5.77 0.61 -4.71
C ASP A 24 -4.87 -0.26 -3.82
N GLN A 25 -4.93 -0.05 -2.50
CA GLN A 25 -4.16 -0.85 -1.54
C GLN A 25 -4.99 -1.18 -0.32
N HIS A 26 -4.72 -2.36 0.25
CA HIS A 26 -5.35 -2.83 1.47
C HIS A 26 -4.34 -2.80 2.62
N CYS A 27 -4.73 -2.19 3.73
CA CYS A 27 -3.99 -2.18 4.97
C CYS A 27 -4.78 -2.99 6.00
N ASN A 28 -4.29 -4.20 6.29
CA ASN A 28 -4.87 -5.07 7.31
C ASN A 28 -4.94 -4.38 8.68
N SER A 29 -5.84 -4.86 9.54
CA SER A 29 -5.88 -4.42 10.94
C SER A 29 -4.52 -4.58 11.60
N THR A 30 -4.20 -3.68 12.52
CA THR A 30 -2.87 -3.54 13.16
C THR A 30 -1.69 -3.17 12.26
N TYR A 31 -1.89 -2.92 10.97
CA TYR A 31 -0.86 -2.28 10.14
C TYR A 31 -0.40 -0.95 10.77
N SER A 32 0.91 -0.74 10.76
CA SER A 32 1.56 0.49 11.20
C SER A 32 2.75 0.77 10.29
N GLY A 33 2.81 1.94 9.67
CA GLY A 33 3.91 2.30 8.79
C GLY A 33 3.60 3.48 7.88
N HIS A 34 4.63 3.96 7.20
CA HIS A 34 4.51 4.89 6.09
C HIS A 34 4.06 4.14 4.83
N LEU A 35 2.79 4.28 4.49
CA LEU A 35 2.21 3.64 3.32
C LEU A 35 2.83 4.16 2.01
N ARG A 36 3.44 3.27 1.25
CA ARG A 36 3.91 3.57 -0.11
C ARG A 36 2.80 3.38 -1.12
N ILE A 37 2.49 4.43 -1.88
CA ILE A 37 1.44 4.39 -2.90
C ILE A 37 2.04 4.19 -4.29
N GLY A 38 1.43 3.31 -5.08
CA GLY A 38 1.78 3.13 -6.48
C GLY A 38 1.16 4.25 -7.32
N LEU A 39 1.96 4.85 -8.20
CA LEU A 39 1.55 5.94 -9.07
C LEU A 39 1.91 5.66 -10.51
N PHE A 40 0.97 5.94 -11.42
CA PHE A 40 1.19 5.83 -12.85
C PHE A 40 0.60 7.04 -13.57
N ASN A 41 1.40 7.65 -14.45
CA ASN A 41 0.94 8.70 -15.35
C ASN A 41 0.50 8.05 -16.67
N ALA A 42 -0.81 7.98 -16.89
CA ALA A 42 -1.42 7.39 -18.08
C ALA A 42 -1.57 8.40 -19.24
N THR A 43 -0.85 9.51 -19.20
CA THR A 43 -0.91 10.58 -20.21
C THR A 43 0.42 10.74 -20.93
N GLU A 44 0.41 11.42 -22.08
CA GLU A 44 1.61 11.75 -22.85
C GLU A 44 2.35 13.00 -22.33
N TYR A 45 1.82 13.67 -21.30
CA TYR A 45 2.39 14.90 -20.74
C TYR A 45 2.78 14.72 -19.26
N PRO A 46 3.78 15.47 -18.77
CA PRO A 46 4.17 15.39 -17.37
C PRO A 46 3.07 15.93 -16.44
N ILE A 47 2.83 15.25 -15.33
CA ILE A 47 1.97 15.71 -14.25
C ILE A 47 2.85 16.07 -13.05
N HIS A 48 2.82 17.34 -12.64
CA HIS A 48 3.53 17.80 -11.47
C HIS A 48 2.74 17.49 -10.20
N ILE A 49 3.38 16.81 -9.24
CA ILE A 49 2.84 16.51 -7.92
C ILE A 49 3.67 17.26 -6.89
N TYR A 50 2.99 18.01 -6.01
CA TYR A 50 3.64 18.77 -4.95
C TYR A 50 3.29 18.18 -3.58
N PRO A 51 4.22 18.25 -2.60
CA PRO A 51 3.92 17.88 -1.22
C PRO A 51 2.68 18.60 -0.68
N GLY A 52 1.87 17.90 0.13
CA GLY A 52 0.64 18.43 0.72
C GLY A 52 -0.62 18.28 -0.15
N TYR A 53 -0.50 17.89 -1.42
CA TYR A 53 -1.66 17.60 -2.27
C TYR A 53 -2.25 16.22 -1.98
N THR A 54 -3.57 16.17 -1.73
CA THR A 54 -4.29 14.90 -1.55
C THR A 54 -4.60 14.27 -2.90
N ILE A 55 -3.91 13.18 -3.26
CA ILE A 55 -4.09 12.46 -4.54
C ILE A 55 -4.92 11.16 -4.41
N ALA A 56 -5.08 10.69 -3.17
CA ALA A 56 -5.86 9.52 -2.80
C ALA A 56 -6.62 9.80 -1.49
N GLN A 57 -7.38 8.83 -1.02
CA GLN A 57 -8.10 8.88 0.24
C GLN A 57 -8.05 7.52 0.94
N LEU A 58 -8.18 7.52 2.26
CA LEU A 58 -8.31 6.31 3.05
C LEU A 58 -9.79 6.08 3.36
N VAL A 59 -10.26 4.85 3.17
CA VAL A 59 -11.57 4.39 3.58
C VAL A 59 -11.36 3.41 4.72
N PHE A 60 -11.96 3.70 5.87
CA PHE A 60 -11.89 2.86 7.06
C PHE A 60 -13.13 1.98 7.09
N GLU A 61 -12.93 0.68 7.29
CA GLU A 61 -14.00 -0.30 7.39
C GLU A 61 -13.87 -1.04 8.73
N GLU A 62 -14.97 -1.09 9.47
CA GLU A 62 -15.08 -1.84 10.72
C GLU A 62 -15.31 -3.31 10.40
N LEU A 63 -14.55 -4.18 11.07
CA LEU A 63 -14.69 -5.63 10.98
C LEU A 63 -15.84 -6.07 11.89
N GLU A 64 -16.60 -7.08 11.47
CA GLU A 64 -17.70 -7.63 12.29
C GLU A 64 -17.20 -8.19 13.63
N GLU A 65 -15.97 -8.69 13.66
CA GLU A 65 -15.30 -9.19 14.84
C GLU A 65 -13.80 -8.90 14.81
N VAL A 66 -13.18 -8.85 15.98
CA VAL A 66 -11.72 -8.74 16.12
C VAL A 66 -11.09 -10.05 15.58
N PRO A 67 -10.14 -9.98 14.62
CA PRO A 67 -9.45 -11.17 14.14
C PRO A 67 -8.72 -11.90 15.26
N SER A 68 -8.56 -13.21 15.10
CA SER A 68 -7.73 -13.99 16.00
C SER A 68 -6.29 -13.46 16.03
N SER A 69 -5.61 -13.62 17.17
CA SER A 69 -4.31 -12.99 17.44
C SER A 69 -3.28 -13.25 16.33
N GLU A 70 -3.22 -14.46 15.80
CA GLU A 70 -2.32 -14.88 14.73
C GLU A 70 -2.62 -14.25 13.35
N LYS A 71 -3.85 -13.76 13.15
CA LYS A 71 -4.26 -13.07 11.90
C LYS A 71 -3.97 -11.58 11.93
N LEU A 72 -3.72 -11.00 13.11
CA LEU A 72 -3.35 -9.60 13.23
C LEU A 72 -2.01 -9.36 12.53
N TYR A 73 -1.97 -8.37 11.64
CA TYR A 73 -0.77 -8.05 10.86
C TYR A 73 0.49 -7.86 11.72
N LYS A 74 0.36 -7.27 12.91
CA LYS A 74 1.47 -7.08 13.87
C LYS A 74 2.09 -8.39 14.40
N ASN A 75 1.35 -9.51 14.35
CA ASN A 75 1.75 -10.79 14.94
C ASN A 75 2.18 -11.83 13.90
N ARG A 76 2.00 -11.53 12.61
CA ARG A 76 2.40 -12.42 11.52
C ARG A 76 3.91 -12.34 11.30
N GLU A 77 4.52 -13.47 10.93
CA GLU A 77 5.96 -13.55 10.64
C GLU A 77 6.29 -13.20 9.18
N ASP A 78 5.33 -13.36 8.27
CA ASP A 78 5.45 -13.15 6.83
C ASP A 78 5.09 -11.71 6.38
N VAL A 79 5.21 -10.74 7.29
CA VAL A 79 4.84 -9.34 7.05
C VAL A 79 6.04 -8.47 6.75
N HIS A 80 6.28 -8.26 5.47
CA HIS A 80 7.46 -7.50 5.00
C HIS A 80 7.35 -5.99 5.18
N TYR A 81 6.17 -5.44 5.46
CA TYR A 81 5.91 -4.00 5.39
C TYR A 81 5.43 -3.39 6.71
N GLN A 82 5.52 -4.14 7.82
CA GLN A 82 5.24 -3.59 9.14
C GLN A 82 6.35 -2.62 9.58
N ASN A 83 5.95 -1.52 10.21
CA ASN A 83 6.79 -0.44 10.74
C ASN A 83 7.65 0.28 9.70
N GLU A 84 7.17 0.42 8.46
CA GLU A 84 7.85 1.24 7.46
C GLU A 84 8.03 2.69 7.94
N ASN A 85 9.24 3.21 7.84
CA ASN A 85 9.65 4.51 8.39
C ASN A 85 9.90 5.58 7.33
N GLY A 86 9.46 5.33 6.08
CA GLY A 86 9.67 6.23 4.94
C GLY A 86 10.95 5.97 4.16
N ALA A 87 11.95 5.24 4.68
CA ALA A 87 13.09 4.77 3.88
C ALA A 87 12.63 3.83 2.76
N PHE A 88 13.27 3.85 1.59
CA PHE A 88 12.86 3.03 0.44
C PHE A 88 12.86 1.53 0.77
N ARG A 89 11.74 0.87 0.46
CA ARG A 89 11.51 -0.57 0.57
C ARG A 89 10.76 -1.01 -0.68
N GLY A 90 11.40 -1.85 -1.49
CA GLY A 90 10.82 -2.44 -2.69
C GLY A 90 9.97 -3.67 -2.36
N ALA A 91 9.53 -4.37 -3.41
CA ALA A 91 8.79 -5.61 -3.26
C ALA A 91 9.61 -6.67 -2.52
N LYS A 92 8.91 -7.49 -1.73
CA LYS A 92 9.43 -8.65 -1.01
C LYS A 92 8.51 -9.83 -1.26
N PHE A 93 9.10 -10.99 -1.50
CA PHE A 93 8.41 -12.23 -1.82
C PHE A 93 8.81 -13.30 -0.81
N ASP A 94 7.84 -14.05 -0.31
CA ASP A 94 8.10 -15.22 0.55
C ASP A 94 8.64 -16.41 -0.26
N ASP A 95 8.38 -16.41 -1.57
CA ASP A 95 8.89 -17.40 -2.50
C ASP A 95 10.38 -17.14 -2.81
N LYS A 96 11.23 -18.07 -2.37
CA LYS A 96 12.69 -17.98 -2.56
C LYS A 96 13.12 -17.92 -4.01
N PHE A 97 12.38 -18.55 -4.91
CA PHE A 97 12.68 -18.52 -6.33
C PHE A 97 12.35 -17.14 -6.90
N LEU A 98 11.17 -16.60 -6.61
CA LEU A 98 10.80 -15.24 -7.04
C LEU A 98 11.76 -14.18 -6.46
N ASP A 99 12.15 -14.30 -5.19
CA ASP A 99 13.12 -13.41 -4.57
C ASP A 99 14.50 -13.50 -5.26
N SER A 100 14.88 -14.70 -5.74
CA SER A 100 16.16 -14.91 -6.45
C SER A 100 16.20 -14.34 -7.86
N ILE A 101 15.07 -14.21 -8.55
CA ILE A 101 15.00 -13.70 -9.93
C ILE A 101 14.44 -12.28 -10.02
N TRP A 102 14.13 -11.65 -8.89
CA TRP A 102 13.51 -10.33 -8.86
C TRP A 102 14.33 -9.25 -9.59
N ASP A 103 15.64 -9.24 -9.38
CA ASP A 103 16.53 -8.28 -10.05
C ASP A 103 16.58 -8.52 -11.57
N GLU A 104 16.38 -9.75 -12.04
CA GLU A 104 16.29 -10.06 -13.47
C GLU A 104 14.97 -9.58 -14.08
N MET A 105 13.88 -9.54 -13.31
CA MET A 105 12.58 -9.04 -13.79
C MET A 105 12.53 -7.53 -14.04
N LEU A 106 13.47 -6.78 -13.46
CA LEU A 106 13.52 -5.32 -13.53
C LEU A 106 14.52 -4.77 -14.56
N ASN A 107 15.30 -5.65 -15.20
CA ASN A 107 16.27 -5.31 -16.26
C ASN A 107 15.72 -5.62 -17.65
#